data_AF-A0A7V5Q1A3-F1
#
_entry.id   AF-A0A7V5Q1A3-F1
#
_cell.length_a   1.000
_cell.length_b   1.000
_cell.length_c   1.000
_cell.angle_alpha   90.00
_cell.angle_beta   90.00
_cell.angle_gamma   90.00
#
_symmetry.space_group_name_H-M   'P 1'
#
loop_
_entity.id
_entity.type
_entity.pdbx_description
1 polymer ?
#
loop_
_entity_poly.entity_id
_entity_poly.type
_entity_poly.pdbx_seq_one_letter_code
_entity_poly.pdbx_strand_id
1 'polypeptide(L)'
;MSGKAHEAADHHHGGHGHDHGKVRPLPIEQREVTAVLGRAASGPVTLGLQNKIDEEDNAQAVLPILEIYRLFEVFVNPIEQLLLALTVMICIVSGISILVSIYNSMSERKREIAIMRALGAERTTVMAIILLESVMLALGGGLLGWLAGHSLNALASGMVERMTGVQIGFWTFAPGIALLEFPWGGHNVVWKVSTEAIIIPGLIGLAVVVGIFPAWTAYQTDVARSLAD
;
A
#
# COMPACT_ATOMS: atom_id res chain seq x y z
N MET A 1 45.60 -83.42 -18.50
CA MET A 1 44.73 -83.38 -19.70
C MET A 1 43.65 -82.34 -19.45
N SER A 2 43.61 -81.36 -20.33
CA SER A 2 42.88 -80.09 -20.22
C SER A 2 41.40 -80.26 -20.59
N GLY A 3 40.50 -79.76 -19.75
CA GLY A 3 39.10 -79.52 -20.11
C GLY A 3 38.82 -78.02 -20.02
N LYS A 4 38.58 -77.37 -21.17
CA LYS A 4 38.02 -76.02 -21.25
C LYS A 4 36.71 -76.09 -22.02
N ALA A 5 35.64 -75.66 -21.37
CA ALA A 5 34.34 -75.38 -21.97
C ALA A 5 34.12 -73.87 -22.03
N HIS A 6 33.34 -73.47 -23.02
CA HIS A 6 32.98 -72.12 -23.46
C HIS A 6 32.21 -71.29 -22.43
N GLU A 7 32.40 -69.96 -22.45
CA GLU A 7 31.37 -68.94 -22.13
C GLU A 7 31.87 -67.60 -22.73
N ALA A 8 31.31 -67.16 -23.86
CA ALA A 8 30.15 -66.27 -24.00
C ALA A 8 30.42 -64.84 -23.48
N ALA A 9 30.45 -63.90 -24.41
CA ALA A 9 30.71 -62.49 -24.19
C ALA A 9 29.44 -61.78 -23.69
N ASP A 10 29.56 -61.05 -22.58
CA ASP A 10 28.54 -60.10 -22.13
C ASP A 10 29.13 -58.69 -22.05
N HIS A 11 28.53 -57.80 -22.84
CA HIS A 11 28.81 -56.38 -22.89
C HIS A 11 28.21 -55.70 -21.65
N HIS A 12 29.07 -55.27 -20.72
CA HIS A 12 28.65 -54.45 -19.59
C HIS A 12 28.35 -53.01 -20.04
N HIS A 13 27.06 -52.70 -20.16
CA HIS A 13 26.56 -51.32 -20.20
C HIS A 13 26.83 -50.65 -18.84
N GLY A 14 27.72 -49.66 -18.82
CA GLY A 14 27.95 -48.79 -17.67
C GLY A 14 26.74 -47.88 -17.43
N GLY A 15 25.88 -48.25 -16.50
CA GLY A 15 24.86 -47.37 -15.96
C GLY A 15 25.51 -46.28 -15.11
N HIS A 16 25.53 -45.04 -15.60
CA HIS A 16 25.84 -43.86 -14.81
C HIS A 16 24.68 -43.58 -13.84
N GLY A 17 24.66 -44.31 -12.73
CA GLY A 17 23.85 -43.96 -11.57
C GLY A 17 24.46 -42.72 -10.92
N HIS A 18 23.82 -41.56 -11.11
CA HIS A 18 24.11 -40.38 -10.32
C HIS A 18 23.70 -40.66 -8.87
N ASP A 19 24.66 -41.12 -8.07
CA ASP A 19 24.52 -41.24 -6.62
C ASP A 19 24.32 -39.84 -6.05
N HIS A 20 23.07 -39.50 -5.74
CA HIS A 20 22.75 -38.37 -4.86
C HIS A 20 23.22 -38.76 -3.46
N GLY A 21 24.53 -38.68 -3.26
CA GLY A 21 25.21 -38.98 -2.01
C GLY A 21 24.53 -38.19 -0.90
N LYS A 22 23.97 -38.92 0.07
CA LYS A 22 23.48 -38.35 1.32
C LYS A 22 24.61 -37.51 1.90
N VAL A 23 24.45 -36.19 1.93
CA VAL A 23 25.44 -35.24 2.47
C VAL A 23 25.67 -35.63 3.93
N ARG A 24 26.78 -36.33 4.20
CA ARG A 24 27.18 -36.65 5.56
C ARG A 24 27.74 -35.36 6.17
N PRO A 25 27.22 -34.91 7.32
CA PRO A 25 27.73 -33.69 7.94
C PRO A 25 29.23 -33.87 8.23
N LEU A 26 30.02 -32.84 7.92
CA LEU A 26 31.48 -32.86 8.07
C LEU A 26 31.87 -33.25 9.51
N PRO A 27 33.02 -33.94 9.70
CA PRO A 27 33.64 -34.16 11.00
C PRO A 27 33.73 -32.85 11.78
N ILE A 28 33.54 -32.89 13.11
CA ILE A 28 33.43 -31.68 13.96
C ILE A 28 34.65 -30.75 13.78
N GLU A 29 35.82 -31.32 13.52
CA GLU A 29 37.09 -30.60 13.29
C GLU A 29 37.11 -29.74 12.02
N GLN A 30 36.21 -30.01 11.05
CA GLN A 30 36.14 -29.30 9.76
C GLN A 30 34.92 -28.36 9.68
N ARG A 31 34.22 -28.14 10.80
CA ARG A 31 33.06 -27.24 10.84
C ARG A 31 33.52 -25.83 11.19
N GLU A 32 33.41 -24.93 10.23
CA GLU A 32 33.62 -23.50 10.44
C GLU A 32 32.28 -22.84 10.81
N VAL A 33 32.31 -21.96 11.81
CA VAL A 33 31.14 -21.16 12.19
C VAL A 33 31.08 -19.95 11.27
N THR A 34 30.13 -19.93 10.34
CA THR A 34 29.99 -18.87 9.34
C THR A 34 29.11 -17.71 9.78
N ALA A 35 28.22 -17.93 10.76
CA ALA A 35 27.34 -16.89 11.30
C ALA A 35 26.92 -17.20 12.73
N VAL A 36 26.83 -16.16 13.56
CA VAL A 36 26.30 -16.24 14.92
C VAL A 36 25.27 -15.11 15.08
N LEU A 37 24.04 -15.47 15.47
CA LEU A 37 23.01 -14.48 15.77
C LEU A 37 22.95 -14.24 17.28
N GLY A 38 23.30 -13.02 17.69
CA GLY A 38 23.28 -12.58 19.08
C GLY A 38 22.33 -11.42 19.29
N ARG A 39 21.61 -11.43 20.42
CA ARG A 39 20.81 -10.29 20.88
C ARG A 39 21.58 -9.56 21.99
N ALA A 40 21.94 -8.32 21.74
CA ALA A 40 22.55 -7.46 22.75
C ALA A 40 21.49 -6.94 23.76
N ALA A 41 21.91 -6.74 25.01
CA ALA A 41 21.03 -6.31 26.10
C ALA A 41 20.63 -4.84 26.03
N SER A 42 21.44 -3.98 25.40
CA SER A 42 21.15 -2.54 25.23
C SER A 42 21.87 -1.97 24.01
N GLY A 43 21.29 -0.94 23.38
CA GLY A 43 21.83 -0.30 22.17
C GLY A 43 23.30 0.16 22.26
N PRO A 44 23.76 0.77 23.37
CA PRO A 44 25.16 1.18 23.52
C PRO A 44 26.14 0.00 23.56
N VAL A 45 25.75 -1.13 24.15
CA VAL A 45 26.57 -2.36 24.19
C VAL A 45 26.70 -2.96 22.80
N THR A 46 25.65 -2.88 21.99
CA THR A 46 25.65 -3.34 20.60
C THR A 46 26.70 -2.62 19.75
N LEU A 47 26.78 -1.30 19.86
CA LEU A 47 27.72 -0.48 19.08
C LEU A 47 29.19 -0.71 19.50
N GLY A 48 29.43 -0.83 20.82
CA GLY A 48 30.77 -1.13 21.32
C GLY A 48 31.24 -2.53 20.95
N LEU A 49 30.33 -3.50 20.93
CA LEU A 49 30.61 -4.87 20.51
C LEU A 49 30.89 -4.96 19.00
N GLN A 50 30.14 -4.21 18.19
CA GLN A 50 30.36 -4.15 16.74
C GLN A 50 31.78 -3.66 16.41
N ASN A 51 32.17 -2.51 16.95
CA ASN A 51 33.51 -1.96 16.71
C ASN A 51 34.63 -2.90 17.16
N LYS A 52 34.44 -3.60 18.29
CA LYS A 52 35.44 -4.55 18.81
C LYS A 52 35.58 -5.80 17.93
N ILE A 53 34.47 -6.27 17.36
CA ILE A 53 34.47 -7.42 16.44
C ILE A 53 35.04 -7.00 15.09
N ASP A 54 34.65 -5.84 14.57
CA ASP A 54 35.12 -5.32 13.28
C ASP A 54 36.61 -4.92 13.29
N GLU A 55 37.22 -4.80 14.47
CA GLU A 55 38.67 -4.59 14.65
C GLU A 55 39.47 -5.90 14.54
N GLU A 56 38.82 -7.07 14.65
CA GLU A 56 39.45 -8.38 14.39
C GLU A 56 39.26 -8.80 12.92
N ASP A 57 40.31 -9.34 12.29
CA ASP A 57 40.28 -9.75 10.86
C ASP A 57 39.45 -11.01 10.57
N ASN A 58 38.88 -11.66 11.58
CA ASN A 58 38.27 -12.98 11.49
C ASN A 58 36.73 -12.96 11.37
N ALA A 59 36.09 -11.82 11.65
CA ALA A 59 34.64 -11.71 11.72
C ALA A 59 34.19 -10.27 11.46
N GLN A 60 32.94 -10.13 11.03
CA GLN A 60 32.31 -8.82 10.88
C GLN A 60 30.98 -8.83 11.63
N ALA A 61 30.78 -7.81 12.45
CA ALA A 61 29.52 -7.60 13.13
C ALA A 61 28.61 -6.73 12.26
N VAL A 62 27.45 -7.30 11.90
CA VAL A 62 26.39 -6.63 11.16
C VAL A 62 25.15 -6.60 12.05
N LEU A 63 24.30 -5.59 11.89
CA LEU A 63 23.08 -5.43 12.69
C LEU A 63 21.84 -5.60 11.82
N PRO A 64 21.53 -6.82 11.32
CA PRO A 64 20.78 -7.04 10.08
C PRO A 64 19.49 -6.23 9.93
N ILE A 65 18.82 -5.96 11.06
CA ILE A 65 17.61 -5.16 11.11
C ILE A 65 17.83 -3.72 10.62
N LEU A 66 18.96 -3.09 10.96
CA LEU A 66 19.32 -1.74 10.55
C LEU A 66 19.69 -1.69 9.07
N GLU A 67 20.40 -2.68 8.53
CA GLU A 67 20.69 -2.71 7.09
C GLU A 67 19.43 -2.96 6.27
N ILE A 68 18.50 -3.79 6.76
CA ILE A 68 17.17 -3.96 6.14
C ILE A 68 16.40 -2.64 6.15
N TYR A 69 16.37 -1.92 7.29
CA TYR A 69 15.73 -0.60 7.35
C TYR A 69 16.41 0.42 6.42
N ARG A 70 17.74 0.42 6.33
CA ARG A 70 18.49 1.30 5.44
C ARG A 70 18.18 1.01 3.97
N LEU A 71 18.03 -0.27 3.59
CA LEU A 71 17.58 -0.65 2.26
C LEU A 71 16.18 -0.10 1.97
N PHE A 72 15.24 -0.29 2.90
CA PHE A 72 13.89 0.26 2.76
C PHE A 72 13.90 1.79 2.68
N GLU A 73 14.72 2.46 3.47
CA GLU A 73 14.81 3.92 3.48
C GLU A 73 15.41 4.50 2.21
N VAL A 74 16.42 3.84 1.62
CA VAL A 74 17.09 4.32 0.41
C VAL A 74 16.32 3.97 -0.86
N PHE A 75 15.65 2.82 -0.90
CA PHE A 75 14.98 2.34 -2.13
C PHE A 75 13.46 2.41 -2.08
N VAL A 76 12.83 1.98 -0.98
CA VAL A 76 11.36 1.86 -0.91
C VAL A 76 10.71 3.19 -0.55
N ASN A 77 11.23 3.92 0.44
CA ASN A 77 10.65 5.20 0.86
C ASN A 77 10.57 6.25 -0.27
N PRO A 78 11.61 6.43 -1.14
CA PRO A 78 11.51 7.40 -2.23
C PRO A 78 10.48 7.00 -3.29
N ILE A 79 10.35 5.69 -3.57
CA ILE A 79 9.34 5.17 -4.51
C ILE A 79 7.94 5.40 -3.92
N GLU A 80 7.74 5.14 -2.63
CA GLU A 80 6.48 5.40 -1.94
C GLU A 80 6.12 6.90 -2.00
N GLN A 81 7.07 7.80 -1.73
CA GLN A 81 6.86 9.25 -1.82
C GLN A 81 6.50 9.70 -3.24
N LEU A 82 7.14 9.13 -4.27
CA LEU A 82 6.83 9.40 -5.67
C LEU A 82 5.39 8.95 -6.00
N LEU A 83 5.01 7.74 -5.60
CA LEU A 83 3.66 7.21 -5.80
C LEU A 83 2.63 8.08 -5.06
N LEU A 84 2.91 8.52 -3.83
CA LEU A 84 2.04 9.41 -3.07
C LEU A 84 1.88 10.77 -3.77
N ALA A 85 2.98 11.34 -4.29
CA ALA A 85 2.92 12.58 -5.06
C ALA A 85 2.06 12.43 -6.33
N LEU A 86 2.20 11.31 -7.05
CA LEU A 86 1.35 10.97 -8.18
C LEU A 86 -0.12 10.82 -7.77
N THR A 87 -0.41 10.17 -6.65
CA THR A 87 -1.77 10.05 -6.11
C THR A 87 -2.37 11.43 -5.84
N VAL A 88 -1.63 12.33 -5.19
CA VAL A 88 -2.09 13.70 -4.95
C VAL A 88 -2.39 14.43 -6.26
N MET A 89 -1.53 14.30 -7.27
CA MET A 89 -1.76 14.89 -8.59
C MET A 89 -3.03 14.34 -9.25
N ILE A 90 -3.24 13.02 -9.22
CA ILE A 90 -4.44 12.37 -9.75
C ILE A 90 -5.69 12.83 -8.99
N CYS A 91 -5.62 12.98 -7.67
CA CYS A 91 -6.71 13.52 -6.86
C CYS A 91 -7.06 14.96 -7.27
N ILE A 92 -6.08 15.81 -7.54
CA ILE A 92 -6.31 17.18 -8.01
C ILE A 92 -7.00 17.17 -9.38
N VAL A 93 -6.48 16.39 -10.34
CA VAL A 93 -7.05 16.28 -11.68
C VAL A 93 -8.49 15.76 -11.60
N SER A 94 -8.74 14.73 -10.79
CA SER A 94 -10.08 14.17 -10.55
C SER A 94 -11.02 15.21 -9.93
N GLY A 95 -10.56 15.98 -8.94
CA GLY A 95 -11.35 17.06 -8.33
C GLY A 95 -11.74 18.13 -9.35
N ILE A 96 -10.82 18.53 -10.24
CA ILE A 96 -11.12 19.45 -11.34
C ILE A 96 -12.13 18.84 -12.32
N SER A 97 -12.01 17.54 -12.65
CA SER A 97 -12.99 16.88 -13.52
C SER A 97 -14.40 16.88 -12.91
N ILE A 98 -14.52 16.61 -11.61
CA ILE A 98 -15.80 16.67 -10.89
C ILE A 98 -16.35 18.11 -10.91
N LEU A 99 -15.50 19.10 -10.64
CA LEU A 99 -15.88 20.53 -10.69
C LEU A 99 -16.50 20.91 -12.04
N VAL A 100 -15.80 20.58 -13.13
CA VAL A 100 -16.24 20.89 -14.49
C VAL A 100 -17.54 20.16 -14.83
N SER A 101 -17.66 18.89 -14.43
CA SER A 101 -18.87 18.09 -14.66
C SER A 101 -20.10 18.68 -13.96
N ILE A 102 -19.97 19.05 -12.68
CA ILE A 102 -21.05 19.68 -11.90
C ILE A 102 -21.40 21.04 -12.51
N TYR A 103 -20.40 21.85 -12.86
CA TYR A 103 -20.63 23.15 -13.47
C TYR A 103 -21.43 23.06 -14.78
N ASN A 104 -21.08 22.11 -15.65
CA ASN A 104 -21.81 21.88 -16.90
C ASN A 104 -23.24 21.40 -16.65
N SER A 105 -23.42 20.42 -15.75
CA SER A 105 -24.74 19.91 -15.35
C SER A 105 -25.66 21.04 -14.81
N MET A 106 -25.11 21.95 -14.01
CA MET A 106 -25.85 23.12 -13.54
C MET A 106 -26.24 24.07 -14.67
N SER A 107 -25.34 24.31 -15.62
CA SER A 107 -25.60 25.18 -16.76
C SER A 107 -26.74 24.64 -17.63
N GLU A 108 -26.76 23.33 -17.86
CA GLU A 108 -27.82 22.64 -18.60
C GLU A 108 -29.17 22.70 -17.87
N ARG A 109 -29.16 22.55 -16.54
CA ARG A 109 -30.36 22.55 -15.68
C ARG A 109 -30.74 23.92 -15.12
N LYS A 110 -30.16 25.01 -15.63
CA LYS A 110 -30.37 26.38 -15.11
C LYS A 110 -31.85 26.77 -15.07
N ARG A 111 -32.63 26.40 -16.09
CA ARG A 111 -34.07 26.68 -16.15
C ARG A 111 -34.87 25.95 -15.07
N GLU A 112 -34.51 24.71 -14.76
CA GLU A 112 -35.16 23.94 -13.68
C GLU A 112 -34.91 24.58 -12.32
N ILE A 113 -33.68 25.03 -12.07
CA ILE A 113 -33.30 25.74 -10.84
C ILE A 113 -34.07 27.06 -10.71
N ALA A 114 -34.23 27.80 -11.81
CA ALA A 114 -35.01 29.04 -11.83
C ALA A 114 -36.49 28.79 -11.51
N ILE A 115 -37.09 27.75 -12.08
CA ILE A 115 -38.48 27.33 -11.79
C ILE A 115 -38.62 26.92 -10.32
N MET A 116 -37.69 26.13 -9.80
CA MET A 116 -37.68 25.68 -8.40
C MET A 116 -37.65 26.87 -7.43
N ARG A 117 -36.84 27.90 -7.74
CA ARG A 117 -36.78 29.14 -6.95
C ARG A 117 -38.02 30.01 -7.10
N ALA A 118 -38.64 30.04 -8.29
CA ALA A 118 -39.91 30.74 -8.50
C ALA A 118 -41.07 30.10 -7.71
N LEU A 119 -41.00 28.79 -7.47
CA LEU A 119 -41.93 28.05 -6.61
C LEU A 119 -41.64 28.18 -5.10
N GLY A 120 -40.62 28.96 -4.72
CA GLY A 120 -40.31 29.27 -3.32
C GLY A 120 -39.13 28.51 -2.70
N ALA A 121 -38.35 27.75 -3.49
CA ALA A 121 -37.14 27.12 -2.95
C ALA A 121 -36.07 28.15 -2.58
N GLU A 122 -35.50 27.99 -1.39
CA GLU A 122 -34.41 28.85 -0.90
C GLU A 122 -33.09 28.57 -1.65
N ARG A 123 -32.20 29.58 -1.66
CA ARG A 123 -30.87 29.48 -2.28
C ARG A 123 -30.00 28.40 -1.60
N THR A 124 -30.22 28.19 -0.31
CA THR A 124 -29.59 27.15 0.53
C THR A 124 -29.98 25.75 0.09
N THR A 125 -31.22 25.54 -0.36
CA THR A 125 -31.68 24.25 -0.88
C THR A 125 -30.92 23.86 -2.15
N VAL A 126 -30.76 24.81 -3.09
CA VAL A 126 -30.01 24.57 -4.33
C VAL A 126 -28.54 24.27 -4.02
N MET A 127 -27.93 25.05 -3.10
CA MET A 127 -26.56 24.83 -2.63
C MET A 127 -26.39 23.44 -1.99
N ALA A 128 -27.32 23.03 -1.15
CA ALA A 128 -27.29 21.72 -0.48
C ALA A 128 -27.39 20.55 -1.47
N ILE A 129 -28.23 20.68 -2.50
CA ILE A 129 -28.34 19.66 -3.57
C ILE A 129 -27.00 19.49 -4.29
N ILE A 130 -26.34 20.59 -4.67
CA ILE A 130 -25.04 20.55 -5.38
C ILE A 130 -23.94 19.95 -4.49
N LEU A 131 -23.90 20.34 -3.21
CA LEU A 131 -22.95 19.77 -2.26
C LEU A 131 -23.20 18.28 -2.07
N LEU A 132 -24.46 17.85 -1.93
CA LEU A 132 -24.80 16.44 -1.81
C LEU A 132 -24.39 15.65 -3.06
N GLU A 133 -24.63 16.20 -4.26
CA GLU A 133 -24.21 15.59 -5.53
C GLU A 133 -22.69 15.39 -5.57
N SER A 134 -21.91 16.40 -5.18
CA SER A 134 -20.44 16.29 -5.11
C SER A 134 -19.97 15.23 -4.12
N VAL A 135 -20.59 15.15 -2.93
CA VAL A 135 -20.26 14.17 -1.89
C VAL A 135 -20.63 12.76 -2.35
N MET A 136 -21.79 12.59 -2.99
CA MET A 136 -22.21 11.28 -3.53
C MET A 136 -21.29 10.80 -4.64
N LEU A 137 -20.85 11.69 -5.54
CA LEU A 137 -19.88 11.35 -6.58
C LEU A 137 -18.53 10.93 -5.99
N ALA A 138 -18.02 11.67 -5.01
CA ALA A 138 -16.75 11.35 -4.36
C ALA A 138 -16.81 10.05 -3.56
N LEU A 139 -17.87 9.82 -2.78
CA LEU A 139 -18.05 8.59 -2.02
C LEU A 139 -18.30 7.38 -2.92
N GLY A 140 -19.12 7.53 -3.96
CA GLY A 140 -19.37 6.47 -4.94
C GLY A 140 -18.10 6.07 -5.69
N GLY A 141 -17.36 7.06 -6.21
CA GLY A 141 -16.07 6.82 -6.85
C GLY A 141 -15.03 6.23 -5.90
N GLY A 142 -14.99 6.73 -4.66
CA GLY A 142 -14.12 6.21 -3.61
C GLY A 142 -14.41 4.76 -3.24
N LEU A 143 -15.69 4.40 -3.07
CA LEU A 143 -16.11 3.03 -2.80
C LEU A 143 -15.74 2.09 -3.94
N LEU A 144 -16.02 2.49 -5.19
CA LEU A 144 -15.66 1.70 -6.37
C LEU A 144 -14.14 1.54 -6.52
N GLY A 145 -13.38 2.62 -6.27
CA GLY A 145 -11.91 2.59 -6.29
C GLY A 145 -11.33 1.69 -5.21
N TRP A 146 -11.88 1.75 -3.99
CA TRP A 146 -11.50 0.88 -2.87
C TRP A 146 -11.76 -0.59 -3.21
N LEU A 147 -12.94 -0.93 -3.72
CA LEU A 147 -13.27 -2.28 -4.17
C LEU A 147 -12.35 -2.77 -5.28
N ALA A 148 -12.05 -1.92 -6.27
CA ALA A 148 -11.16 -2.26 -7.37
C ALA A 148 -9.72 -2.50 -6.88
N GLY A 149 -9.21 -1.66 -5.98
CA GLY A 149 -7.88 -1.80 -5.39
C GLY A 149 -7.72 -3.09 -4.60
N HIS A 150 -8.68 -3.39 -3.71
CA HIS A 150 -8.66 -4.65 -2.94
C HIS A 150 -8.87 -5.89 -3.81
N SER A 151 -9.67 -5.78 -4.87
CA SER A 151 -9.80 -6.86 -5.86
C SER A 151 -8.48 -7.10 -6.58
N LEU A 152 -7.75 -6.04 -6.96
CA LEU A 152 -6.43 -6.17 -7.57
C LEU A 152 -5.42 -6.81 -6.62
N ASN A 153 -5.42 -6.45 -5.34
CA ASN A 153 -4.59 -7.10 -4.32
C ASN A 153 -4.89 -8.60 -4.20
N ALA A 154 -6.18 -8.97 -4.20
CA ALA A 154 -6.58 -10.36 -4.14
C ALA A 154 -6.14 -11.16 -5.38
N LEU A 155 -6.21 -10.56 -6.58
CA LEU A 155 -5.75 -11.19 -7.82
C LEU A 155 -4.23 -11.30 -7.89
N ALA A 156 -3.50 -10.29 -7.38
CA ALA A 156 -2.04 -10.29 -7.34
C ALA A 156 -1.45 -11.16 -6.21
N SER A 157 -2.27 -11.55 -5.24
CA SER A 157 -1.89 -12.31 -4.04
C SER A 157 -0.94 -13.48 -4.32
N GLY A 158 -1.33 -14.39 -5.21
CA GLY A 158 -0.54 -15.58 -5.52
C GLY A 158 0.80 -15.28 -6.19
N MET A 159 0.92 -14.16 -6.90
CA MET A 159 2.20 -13.72 -7.48
C MET A 159 3.09 -13.10 -6.41
N VAL A 160 2.52 -12.25 -5.55
CA VAL A 160 3.26 -11.58 -4.47
C VAL A 160 3.77 -12.59 -3.45
N GLU A 161 2.96 -13.57 -3.06
CA GLU A 161 3.37 -14.63 -2.13
C GLU A 161 4.56 -15.43 -2.66
N ARG A 162 4.59 -15.75 -3.97
CA ARG A 162 5.69 -16.49 -4.58
C ARG A 162 6.99 -15.71 -4.66
N MET A 163 6.92 -14.40 -4.90
CA MET A 163 8.11 -13.55 -5.08
C MET A 163 8.68 -13.04 -3.76
N THR A 164 7.81 -12.75 -2.79
CA THR A 164 8.18 -12.04 -1.56
C THR A 164 7.96 -12.85 -0.30
N GLY A 165 7.20 -13.95 -0.36
CA GLY A 165 6.76 -14.69 0.82
C GLY A 165 5.69 -13.97 1.66
N VAL A 166 5.23 -12.79 1.22
CA VAL A 166 4.22 -11.99 1.92
C VAL A 166 2.82 -12.38 1.42
N GLN A 167 1.95 -12.72 2.36
CA GLN A 167 0.54 -12.96 2.07
C GLN A 167 -0.22 -11.64 2.09
N ILE A 168 -0.65 -11.21 0.91
CA ILE A 168 -1.63 -10.13 0.74
C ILE A 168 -2.96 -10.74 0.27
N GLY A 169 -4.07 -10.18 0.72
CA GLY A 169 -5.41 -10.61 0.33
C GLY A 169 -6.40 -9.45 0.33
N PHE A 170 -7.66 -9.74 0.01
CA PHE A 170 -8.71 -8.71 -0.07
C PHE A 170 -8.93 -7.94 1.25
N TRP A 171 -8.68 -8.59 2.39
CA TRP A 171 -8.84 -7.97 3.72
C TRP A 171 -7.51 -7.48 4.30
N THR A 172 -6.48 -7.33 3.47
CA THR A 172 -5.20 -6.79 3.90
C THR A 172 -5.25 -5.27 3.85
N PHE A 173 -5.43 -4.68 5.04
CA PHE A 173 -5.48 -3.24 5.20
C PHE A 173 -4.09 -2.64 5.36
N ALA A 174 -3.91 -1.42 4.87
CA ALA A 174 -2.68 -0.66 5.10
C ALA A 174 -2.37 -0.53 6.62
N PRO A 175 -1.10 -0.61 7.02
CA PRO A 175 -0.70 -0.51 8.42
C PRO A 175 -1.21 0.80 9.03
N GLY A 176 -1.81 0.70 10.22
CA GLY A 176 -2.46 1.84 10.85
C GLY A 176 -1.48 2.83 11.45
N ILE A 177 -1.78 4.11 11.28
CA ILE A 177 -1.06 5.21 11.92
C ILE A 177 -1.49 5.32 13.39
N ALA A 178 -0.51 5.54 14.28
CA ALA A 178 -0.76 5.83 15.68
C ALA A 178 -1.29 7.28 15.79
N LEU A 179 -2.60 7.43 16.05
CA LEU A 179 -3.23 8.75 16.15
C LEU A 179 -3.13 9.35 17.54
N LEU A 180 -3.19 8.50 18.57
CA LEU A 180 -3.22 8.97 19.95
C LEU A 180 -2.48 7.98 20.83
N GLU A 181 -1.49 8.48 21.57
CA GLU A 181 -0.78 7.74 22.61
C GLU A 181 -1.17 8.36 23.94
N PHE A 182 -1.74 7.57 24.84
CA PHE A 182 -2.06 8.03 26.18
C PHE A 182 -1.65 7.00 27.24
N PRO A 183 -1.07 7.44 28.36
CA PRO A 183 -0.67 6.55 29.44
C PRO A 183 -1.92 6.08 30.20
N TRP A 184 -2.13 4.77 30.28
CA TRP A 184 -3.20 4.17 31.09
C TRP A 184 -2.73 2.88 31.76
N GLY A 185 -2.90 2.77 33.08
CA GLY A 185 -2.55 1.56 33.83
C GLY A 185 -1.06 1.20 33.84
N GLY A 186 -0.15 2.17 33.64
CA GLY A 186 1.30 1.92 33.60
C GLY A 186 1.86 1.50 32.24
N HIS A 187 1.02 1.44 31.20
CA HIS A 187 1.43 1.20 29.82
C HIS A 187 0.92 2.33 28.91
N ASN A 188 1.63 2.60 27.83
CA ASN A 188 1.16 3.53 26.80
C ASN A 188 0.19 2.79 25.88
N VAL A 189 -1.06 3.21 25.88
CA VAL A 189 -2.08 2.69 24.97
C VAL A 189 -1.96 3.49 23.68
N VAL A 190 -1.61 2.81 22.59
CA VAL A 190 -1.48 3.41 21.26
C VAL A 190 -2.73 3.09 20.44
N TRP A 191 -3.53 4.11 20.17
CA TRP A 191 -4.68 4.01 19.28
C TRP A 191 -4.20 4.08 17.83
N LYS A 192 -4.24 2.94 17.13
CA LYS A 192 -3.88 2.84 15.71
C LYS A 192 -5.14 2.84 14.85
N VAL A 193 -5.19 3.72 13.87
CA VAL A 193 -6.27 3.76 12.87
C VAL A 193 -5.68 3.39 11.51
N SER A 194 -6.32 2.44 10.81
CA SER A 194 -5.89 2.06 9.46
C SER A 194 -5.88 3.29 8.56
N THR A 195 -4.83 3.45 7.76
CA THR A 195 -4.68 4.56 6.81
C THR A 195 -5.86 4.65 5.84
N GLU A 196 -6.53 3.54 5.55
CA GLU A 196 -7.72 3.50 4.71
C GLU A 196 -8.93 4.19 5.33
N ALA A 197 -9.03 4.24 6.66
CA ALA A 197 -10.13 4.92 7.35
C ALA A 197 -10.09 6.44 7.16
N ILE A 198 -8.91 7.00 6.83
CA ILE A 198 -8.73 8.43 6.53
C ILE A 198 -9.31 8.80 5.16
N ILE A 199 -9.45 7.82 4.25
CA ILE A 199 -9.95 8.05 2.90
C ILE A 199 -11.37 8.61 2.95
N ILE A 200 -12.24 8.09 3.82
CA ILE A 200 -13.64 8.54 3.91
C ILE A 200 -13.75 10.04 4.28
N PRO A 201 -13.20 10.51 5.42
CA PRO A 201 -13.24 11.93 5.75
C PRO A 201 -12.44 12.77 4.75
N GLY A 202 -11.36 12.23 4.17
CA GLY A 202 -10.59 12.90 3.10
C GLY A 202 -11.41 13.13 1.83
N LEU A 203 -12.17 12.14 1.37
CA LEU A 203 -13.07 12.23 0.23
C LEU A 203 -14.20 13.21 0.48
N ILE A 204 -14.80 13.19 1.67
CA ILE A 204 -15.85 14.16 2.04
C ILE A 204 -15.26 15.57 2.04
N GLY A 205 -14.09 15.78 2.65
CA GLY A 205 -13.41 17.07 2.65
C GLY A 205 -13.12 17.58 1.23
N LEU A 206 -12.56 16.72 0.38
CA LEU A 206 -12.28 17.04 -1.03
C LEU A 206 -13.57 17.37 -1.80
N ALA A 207 -14.64 16.58 -1.60
CA ALA A 207 -15.92 16.80 -2.24
C ALA A 207 -16.53 18.14 -1.85
N VAL A 208 -16.50 18.50 -0.56
CA VAL A 208 -17.00 19.79 -0.10
C VAL A 208 -16.19 20.94 -0.69
N VAL A 209 -14.86 20.83 -0.73
CA VAL A 209 -13.99 21.86 -1.35
C VAL A 209 -14.31 22.04 -2.83
N VAL A 210 -14.46 20.95 -3.57
CA VAL A 210 -14.80 20.97 -4.99
C VAL A 210 -16.22 21.50 -5.22
N GLY A 211 -17.20 21.07 -4.42
CA GLY A 211 -18.61 21.44 -4.55
C GLY A 211 -18.93 22.86 -4.09
N ILE A 212 -18.13 23.45 -3.21
CA ILE A 212 -18.35 24.82 -2.70
C ILE A 212 -18.35 25.86 -3.83
N PHE A 213 -17.43 25.74 -4.80
CA PHE A 213 -17.31 26.71 -5.88
C PHE A 213 -18.57 26.80 -6.77
N PRO A 214 -19.09 25.70 -7.36
CA PRO A 214 -20.32 25.74 -8.14
C PRO A 214 -21.52 26.07 -7.25
N ALA A 215 -21.57 25.56 -6.01
CA ALA A 215 -22.68 25.83 -5.10
C ALA A 215 -22.79 27.31 -4.72
N TRP A 216 -21.66 27.99 -4.50
CA TRP A 216 -21.60 29.43 -4.29
C TRP A 216 -22.05 30.20 -5.54
N THR A 217 -21.61 29.77 -6.71
CA THR A 217 -22.01 30.38 -7.99
C THR A 217 -23.52 30.29 -8.19
N ALA A 218 -24.12 29.14 -7.87
CA ALA A 218 -25.57 28.96 -7.91
C ALA A 218 -26.31 29.88 -6.94
N TYR A 219 -25.80 30.06 -5.72
CA TYR A 219 -26.37 30.96 -4.71
C TYR A 219 -26.51 32.42 -5.18
N GLN A 220 -25.59 32.87 -6.04
CA GLN A 220 -25.56 34.25 -6.54
C GLN A 220 -26.43 34.50 -7.78
N THR A 221 -26.91 33.46 -8.48
CA THR A 221 -27.73 33.67 -9.68
C THR A 221 -29.04 34.39 -9.35
N ASP A 222 -29.42 35.37 -10.16
CA ASP A 222 -30.64 36.14 -9.96
C ASP A 222 -31.78 35.60 -10.84
N VAL A 223 -32.89 35.23 -10.21
CA VAL A 223 -34.00 34.50 -10.85
C VAL A 223 -34.67 35.36 -11.93
N ALA A 224 -34.74 36.67 -11.70
CA ALA A 224 -35.34 37.62 -12.61
C ALA A 224 -34.60 37.70 -13.96
N ARG A 225 -33.27 37.49 -13.96
CA ARG A 225 -32.46 37.55 -15.18
C ARG A 225 -32.51 36.24 -15.96
N SER A 226 -32.61 35.10 -15.27
CA SER A 226 -32.67 33.77 -15.90
C SER A 226 -34.01 33.41 -16.54
N LEU A 227 -35.08 34.17 -16.28
CA LEU A 227 -36.41 33.97 -16.89
C LEU A 227 -36.66 34.91 -18.08
N ALA A 228 -35.79 35.90 -18.28
CA ALA A 228 -35.91 36.90 -19.34
C ALA A 228 -35.11 36.53 -20.61
N ASP A 229 -34.14 35.63 -20.49
CA ASP A 229 -33.35 35.01 -21.57
C ASP A 229 -33.91 33.62 -21.92
#